data_AF-A0A7X6AP60-F1
#
_entry.id   AF-A0A7X6AP60-F1
#
_cell.length_a   1.000
_cell.length_b   1.000
_cell.length_c   1.000
_cell.angle_alpha   90.00
_cell.angle_beta   90.00
_cell.angle_gamma   90.00
#
_symmetry.space_group_name_H-M   'P 1'
#
loop_
_entity.id
_entity.type
_entity.pdbx_description
1 polymer ?
#
loop_
_entity_poly.entity_id
_entity_poly.type
_entity_poly.pdbx_seq_one_letter_code
_entity_poly.pdbx_strand_id
1 'polypeptide(L)'
;MWWAEWSPDGRRLLLATLADDGRSGRWLVWHEDTARIEQEAPFVPTPDFFLDYLRFADQYVEQPRLWAPDSTAFVTPSQRVDGTRILVVEARAGGDVAEIAEGAVAFWSPVAPTP
;
A
#
# COMPACT_ATOMS: atom_id res chain seq x y z
N MET A 1 -1.44 15.28 0.39
CA MET A 1 -1.98 14.12 1.11
C MET A 1 -1.18 12.93 0.69
N TRP A 2 -0.51 12.26 1.62
CA TRP A 2 0.46 11.23 1.29
C TRP A 2 0.47 10.18 2.38
N TRP A 3 0.37 8.92 1.99
CA TRP A 3 0.79 7.79 2.82
C TRP A 3 2.28 7.63 2.59
N ALA A 4 3.06 7.50 3.66
CA ALA A 4 4.45 7.09 3.58
C ALA A 4 4.72 6.05 4.67
N GLU A 5 5.19 4.88 4.27
CA GLU A 5 5.43 3.78 5.20
C GLU A 5 6.69 3.01 4.80
N TRP A 6 7.65 2.95 5.71
CA TRP A 6 8.81 2.07 5.60
C TRP A 6 8.38 0.60 5.74
N SER A 7 8.97 -0.28 4.94
CA SER A 7 8.90 -1.72 5.18
C SER A 7 9.49 -2.05 6.56
N PRO A 8 9.03 -3.14 7.22
CA PRO A 8 9.53 -3.53 8.54
C PRO A 8 11.06 -3.67 8.65
N ASP A 9 11.73 -4.11 7.58
CA ASP A 9 13.19 -4.22 7.51
C ASP A 9 13.91 -2.89 7.22
N GLY A 10 13.18 -1.81 6.96
CA GLY A 10 13.71 -0.48 6.65
C GLY A 10 14.33 -0.32 5.26
N ARG A 11 14.19 -1.32 4.37
CA ARG A 11 14.87 -1.35 3.06
C ARG A 11 14.03 -0.80 1.92
N ARG A 12 12.73 -0.58 2.14
CA ARG A 12 11.79 -0.06 1.14
C ARG A 12 10.88 1.00 1.73
N LEU A 13 10.52 2.00 0.94
CA LEU A 13 9.56 3.05 1.33
C LEU A 13 8.39 3.06 0.36
N LEU A 14 7.19 2.77 0.87
CA LEU A 14 5.93 2.88 0.14
C LEU A 14 5.42 4.31 0.22
N LEU A 15 5.05 4.90 -0.92
CA LEU A 15 4.50 6.24 -1.02
C LEU A 15 3.23 6.25 -1.87
N ALA A 16 2.16 6.88 -1.38
CA ALA A 16 0.98 7.16 -2.19
C ALA A 16 1.17 8.45 -2.98
N THR A 17 0.87 8.41 -4.29
CA THR A 17 0.75 9.59 -5.15
C THR A 17 -0.52 9.54 -5.98
N LEU A 18 -0.87 10.66 -6.62
CA LEU A 18 -1.84 10.66 -7.72
C LEU A 18 -1.17 10.10 -8.98
N ALA A 19 -1.92 9.30 -9.73
CA ALA A 19 -1.55 8.89 -11.08
C ALA A 19 -1.71 10.06 -12.07
N ASP A 20 -1.22 9.84 -13.29
CA ASP A 20 -1.17 10.87 -14.35
C ASP A 20 -2.57 11.35 -14.80
N ASP A 21 -3.61 10.56 -14.54
CA ASP A 21 -5.01 10.90 -14.82
C ASP A 21 -5.63 11.87 -13.79
N GLY A 22 -4.91 12.17 -12.70
CA GLY A 22 -5.34 13.04 -11.62
C GLY A 22 -6.52 12.53 -10.78
N ARG A 23 -6.93 11.27 -10.97
CA ARG A 23 -8.10 10.66 -10.31
C ARG A 23 -7.76 9.36 -9.59
N SER A 24 -6.87 8.58 -10.17
CA SER A 24 -6.41 7.32 -9.62
C SER A 24 -5.25 7.56 -8.66
N GLY A 25 -5.13 6.69 -7.66
CA GLY A 25 -3.92 6.58 -6.85
C GLY A 25 -2.85 5.78 -7.60
N ARG A 26 -1.61 5.98 -7.20
CA ARG A 26 -0.47 5.14 -7.60
C ARG A 26 0.43 4.94 -6.40
N TRP A 27 0.90 3.71 -6.24
CA TRP A 27 1.94 3.40 -5.28
C TRP A 27 3.31 3.58 -5.92
N LEU A 28 4.21 4.22 -5.19
CA LEU A 28 5.63 4.25 -5.49
C LEU A 28 6.34 3.42 -4.42
N VAL A 29 7.26 2.57 -4.83
CA VAL A 29 8.12 1.82 -3.91
C VAL A 29 9.56 2.27 -4.16
N TRP A 30 10.17 2.91 -3.18
CA TRP A 30 11.61 3.16 -3.20
C TRP A 30 12.34 1.94 -2.66
N HIS A 31 13.45 1.57 -3.29
CA HIS A 31 14.28 0.43 -2.93
C HIS A 31 15.69 0.89 -2.53
N GLU A 32 16.15 0.52 -1.34
CA GLU A 32 17.48 0.88 -0.82
C GLU A 32 18.62 0.29 -1.66
N ASP A 33 18.50 -0.96 -2.06
CA ASP A 33 19.56 -1.74 -2.72
C ASP A 33 19.94 -1.17 -4.10
N THR A 34 18.96 -0.67 -4.84
CA THR A 34 19.14 -0.11 -6.19
C THR A 34 19.06 1.41 -6.22
N ALA A 35 18.64 2.05 -5.11
CA ALA A 35 18.30 3.47 -5.03
C ALA A 35 17.30 3.92 -6.11
N ARG A 36 16.38 3.03 -6.51
CA ARG A 36 15.37 3.29 -7.54
C ARG A 36 13.97 3.38 -6.94
N ILE A 37 13.11 4.08 -7.67
CA ILE A 37 11.67 4.15 -7.41
C ILE A 37 10.96 3.32 -8.47
N GLU A 38 10.21 2.32 -8.03
CA GLU A 38 9.29 1.55 -8.84
C GLU A 38 7.90 2.18 -8.77
N GLN A 39 7.17 2.11 -9.88
CA GLN A 39 5.85 2.69 -10.01
C GLN A 39 4.86 1.59 -10.30
N GLU A 40 3.92 1.39 -9.38
CA GLU A 40 2.87 0.40 -9.56
C GLU A 40 1.83 0.87 -10.57
N ALA A 41 1.01 -0.09 -11.02
CA ALA A 41 -0.15 0.23 -11.83
C ALA A 41 -1.10 1.19 -11.07
N PRO A 42 -1.70 2.18 -11.76
CA PRO A 42 -2.74 3.02 -11.17
C PRO A 42 -3.88 2.18 -10.59
N PHE A 43 -4.43 2.62 -9.47
CA PHE A 43 -5.59 1.99 -8.82
C PHE A 43 -6.59 3.05 -8.37
N VAL A 44 -7.86 2.68 -8.30
CA VAL A 44 -8.88 3.53 -7.69
C VAL A 44 -9.00 3.10 -6.23
N PRO A 45 -8.65 3.93 -5.24
CA PRO A 45 -8.82 3.54 -3.84
C PRO A 45 -10.30 3.34 -3.54
N THR A 46 -10.62 2.35 -2.70
CA THR A 46 -11.98 2.21 -2.17
C THR A 46 -12.38 3.46 -1.37
N PRO A 47 -13.66 3.85 -1.35
CA PRO A 47 -14.13 5.01 -0.60
C PRO A 47 -13.73 5.00 0.87
N ASP A 48 -13.92 3.88 1.58
CA ASP A 48 -13.61 3.72 3.00
C ASP A 48 -12.11 3.92 3.29
N PHE A 49 -11.24 3.25 2.53
CA PHE A 49 -9.79 3.45 2.64
C PHE A 49 -9.38 4.92 2.41
N PHE A 50 -9.95 5.57 1.39
CA PHE A 50 -9.60 6.94 1.06
C PHE A 50 -10.07 7.94 2.12
N LEU A 51 -11.33 7.83 2.55
CA LEU A 51 -11.95 8.80 3.45
C LEU A 51 -11.49 8.65 4.89
N ASP A 52 -11.30 7.41 5.36
CA ASP A 52 -11.09 7.13 6.78
C ASP A 52 -9.64 6.84 7.15
N TYR A 53 -8.79 6.50 6.18
CA TYR A 53 -7.39 6.12 6.44
C TYR A 53 -6.40 6.99 5.67
N LEU A 54 -6.43 6.98 4.34
CA LEU A 54 -5.45 7.71 3.52
C LEU A 54 -5.48 9.22 3.82
N ARG A 55 -6.67 9.75 4.10
CA ARG A 55 -6.89 11.16 4.46
C ARG A 55 -6.24 11.58 5.78
N PHE A 56 -6.03 10.64 6.68
CA PHE A 56 -5.59 10.88 8.05
C PHE A 56 -4.27 10.16 8.37
N ALA A 57 -3.56 9.68 7.33
CA ALA A 57 -2.35 8.87 7.47
C ALA A 57 -1.25 9.55 8.30
N ASP A 58 -1.17 10.89 8.25
CA ASP A 58 -0.19 11.70 8.98
C ASP A 58 -0.67 12.15 10.37
N GLN A 59 -1.87 11.76 10.81
CA GLN A 59 -2.48 12.22 12.06
C GLN A 59 -2.36 11.24 13.23
N TYR A 60 -1.96 9.99 12.97
CA TYR A 60 -1.90 8.94 13.99
C TYR A 60 -0.45 8.65 14.41
N VAL A 61 -0.24 8.49 15.73
CA VAL A 61 1.02 8.01 16.31
C VAL A 61 1.30 6.55 15.93
N GLU A 62 0.22 5.78 15.75
CA GLU A 62 0.26 4.40 15.28
C GLU A 62 -0.67 4.26 14.08
N GLN A 63 -0.09 3.98 12.91
CA GLN A 63 -0.82 3.78 11.67
C GLN A 63 -1.06 2.28 11.41
N PRO A 64 -2.21 1.90 10.83
CA PRO A 64 -2.38 0.57 10.28
C PRO A 64 -1.26 0.23 9.29
N ARG A 65 -0.88 -1.05 9.19
CA ARG A 65 0.26 -1.48 8.36
C ARG A 65 -0.22 -1.97 7.00
N LEU A 66 0.24 -1.31 5.93
CA LEU A 66 0.06 -1.84 4.58
C LEU A 66 1.12 -2.87 4.24
N TRP A 67 2.31 -2.77 4.83
CA TRP A 67 3.39 -3.73 4.61
C TRP A 67 3.12 -5.08 5.28
N ALA A 68 3.44 -6.14 4.55
CA ALA A 68 3.56 -7.48 5.12
C ALA A 68 4.68 -7.50 6.18
N PRO A 69 4.53 -8.27 7.27
CA PRO A 69 5.52 -8.34 8.36
C PRO A 69 6.92 -8.79 7.90
N ASP A 70 6.99 -9.59 6.83
CA ASP A 70 8.22 -10.09 6.23
C ASP A 70 8.84 -9.12 5.19
N SER A 71 8.26 -7.93 5.03
CA SER A 71 8.71 -6.88 4.10
C SER A 71 8.61 -7.23 2.61
N THR A 72 7.99 -8.36 2.23
CA THR A 72 7.99 -8.84 0.83
C THR A 72 6.88 -8.26 -0.04
N ALA A 73 5.80 -7.80 0.57
CA ALA A 73 4.61 -7.33 -0.13
C ALA A 73 3.89 -6.24 0.66
N PHE A 74 2.92 -5.58 0.04
CA PHE A 74 1.98 -4.70 0.72
C PHE A 74 0.55 -4.93 0.22
N VAL A 75 -0.44 -4.56 1.04
CA VAL A 75 -1.86 -4.68 0.70
C VAL A 75 -2.39 -3.36 0.14
N THR A 76 -3.25 -3.43 -0.89
CA THR A 76 -3.94 -2.27 -1.46
C THR A 76 -5.42 -2.59 -1.69
N PRO A 77 -6.34 -1.84 -1.04
CA PRO A 77 -7.75 -1.90 -1.39
C PRO A 77 -8.01 -1.11 -2.68
N SER A 78 -8.73 -1.72 -3.62
CA SER A 78 -8.98 -1.17 -4.95
C SER A 78 -10.44 -1.33 -5.36
N GLN A 79 -11.01 -0.29 -5.96
CA GLN A 79 -12.32 -0.33 -6.60
C GLN A 79 -12.18 -0.84 -8.04
N ARG A 80 -13.00 -1.83 -8.39
CA ARG A 80 -13.16 -2.40 -9.73
C ARG A 80 -14.60 -2.16 -10.23
N VAL A 81 -14.86 -2.53 -11.48
CA VAL A 81 -16.19 -2.36 -12.11
C VAL A 81 -17.26 -3.21 -11.40
N ASP A 82 -16.88 -4.37 -10.89
CA ASP A 82 -17.74 -5.38 -10.28
C ASP A 82 -17.74 -5.35 -8.74
N GLY A 83 -16.99 -4.45 -8.12
CA GLY A 83 -16.96 -4.31 -6.66
C GLY A 83 -15.61 -3.84 -6.12
N THR A 84 -15.45 -3.92 -4.80
CA THR A 84 -14.17 -3.61 -4.13
C THR A 84 -13.37 -4.88 -3.91
N ARG A 85 -12.05 -4.78 -4.08
CA ARG A 85 -11.10 -5.88 -4.00
C ARG A 85 -9.95 -5.54 -3.07
N ILE A 86 -9.47 -6.54 -2.35
CA ILE A 86 -8.21 -6.48 -1.61
C ILE A 86 -7.14 -7.17 -2.44
N LEU A 87 -6.10 -6.43 -2.78
CA LEU A 87 -4.96 -6.92 -3.55
C LEU A 87 -3.71 -6.96 -2.67
N VAL A 88 -2.85 -7.93 -2.89
CA VAL A 88 -1.49 -7.99 -2.36
C VAL A 88 -0.52 -7.80 -3.52
N VAL A 89 0.39 -6.85 -3.38
CA VAL A 89 1.39 -6.48 -4.38
C VAL A 89 2.76 -6.87 -3.86
N GLU A 90 3.49 -7.72 -4.59
CA GLU A 90 4.88 -8.02 -4.28
C GLU A 90 5.76 -6.78 -4.50
N ALA A 91 6.53 -6.41 -3.49
CA ALA A 91 7.34 -5.19 -3.50
C ALA A 91 8.71 -5.40 -4.18
N ARG A 92 8.69 -5.69 -5.48
CA ARG A 92 9.87 -5.87 -6.34
C ARG A 92 9.52 -5.56 -7.78
N ALA A 93 10.55 -5.25 -8.60
CA ALA A 93 10.35 -4.99 -10.02
C ALA A 93 9.59 -6.13 -10.70
N GLY A 94 8.44 -5.79 -11.29
CA GLY A 94 7.57 -6.77 -11.97
C GLY A 94 7.04 -7.85 -11.03
N GLY A 95 6.87 -7.51 -9.75
CA GLY A 95 6.22 -8.35 -8.75
C GLY A 95 4.78 -8.68 -9.13
N ASP A 96 4.30 -9.82 -8.64
CA ASP A 96 2.94 -10.24 -8.91
C ASP A 96 1.94 -9.43 -8.08
N VAL A 97 0.73 -9.28 -8.64
CA VAL A 97 -0.42 -8.69 -7.96
C VAL A 97 -1.49 -9.76 -7.82
N ALA A 98 -1.78 -10.15 -6.57
CA ALA A 98 -2.78 -11.16 -6.26
C ALA A 98 -4.03 -10.51 -5.66
N GLU A 99 -5.20 -10.81 -6.22
CA GLU A 99 -6.47 -10.55 -5.55
C GLU A 99 -6.73 -11.64 -4.51
N ILE A 100 -6.97 -11.25 -3.25
CA ILE A 100 -7.12 -12.21 -2.15
C ILE A 100 -8.54 -12.29 -1.58
N ALA A 101 -9.34 -11.23 -1.75
CA ALA A 101 -10.71 -11.18 -1.26
C ALA A 101 -11.50 -10.00 -1.86
N GLU A 102 -12.82 -10.07 -1.77
CA GLU A 102 -13.67 -8.88 -1.77
C GLU A 102 -13.53 -8.15 -0.44
N GLY A 103 -13.52 -6.82 -0.46
CA GLY A 103 -13.41 -6.02 0.76
C GLY A 103 -13.15 -4.56 0.51
N ALA A 104 -13.40 -3.72 1.50
CA ALA A 104 -13.19 -2.27 1.42
C ALA A 104 -11.84 -1.84 2.01
N VAL A 105 -11.36 -2.50 3.06
CA VAL A 105 -10.11 -2.14 3.74
C VAL A 105 -9.45 -3.42 4.26
N ALA A 106 -8.12 -3.47 4.23
CA ALA A 106 -7.34 -4.54 4.84
C ALA A 106 -5.99 -4.00 5.33
N PHE A 107 -5.47 -4.61 6.39
CA PHE A 107 -4.17 -4.31 6.98
C PHE A 107 -3.50 -5.60 7.42
N TRP A 108 -2.17 -5.59 7.45
CA TRP A 108 -1.42 -6.69 8.03
C TRP A 108 -1.44 -6.59 9.56
N SER A 109 -1.40 -7.77 10.20
CA SER A 109 -1.13 -7.82 11.63
C SER A 109 0.31 -7.35 11.88
N PRO A 110 0.57 -6.54 12.92
CA PRO A 110 1.92 -6.09 13.24
C PRO A 110 2.83 -7.27 13.62
N VAL A 111 4.14 -7.08 13.44
CA VAL A 111 5.15 -8.01 13.98
C VAL A 111 4.98 -8.04 15.50
N ALA A 112 4.88 -9.24 16.09
CA ALA A 112 4.83 -9.37 17.54
C ALA A 112 6.09 -8.75 18.16
N PRO A 113 5.98 -7.95 19.24
CA PRO A 113 7.16 -7.44 19.91
C PRO A 113 8.03 -8.61 20.39
N THR A 114 9.32 -8.57 20.09
CA THR A 114 10.28 -9.49 20.68
C THR A 114 10.29 -9.24 22.21
N PRO A 115 10.15 -10.28 23.04
CA PRO A 115 10.11 -10.13 24.50
C PRO A 115 11.41 -9.58 25.10
#